data_AF-A0A522FQP5-F1
#
_entry.id   AF-A0A522FQP5-F1
#
_cell.length_a   1.000
_cell.length_b   1.000
_cell.length_c   1.000
_cell.angle_alpha   90.00
_cell.angle_beta   90.00
_cell.angle_gamma   90.00
#
_symmetry.space_group_name_H-M   'P 1'
#
loop_
_entity.id
_entity.type
_entity.pdbx_description
1 polymer ?
#
loop_
_entity_poly.entity_id
_entity_poly.type
_entity_poly.pdbx_seq_one_letter_code
_entity_poly.pdbx_strand_id
1 'polypeptide(L)'
;MPNPVGYYKFDVKTDIIEKAANAGAKAGLKANIENCGWAEVVETGEDYSLWIDAATRDKNKGIVHLEFNFELRTATFMGVGDLIKIKHFTLDYDPEADWENVTSIPDAKALTSWCQKEIEKLKKNGLIDFAFGGALDKASKVTTILNKVLGYLDPTDSAEKQAEAVLVGTLCYSQLQSWMLEHEQGKW
;
A
#
# COMPACT_ATOMS: atom_id res chain seq x y z
N MET A 1 13.03 0.82 -8.95
CA MET A 1 12.34 0.16 -10.06
C MET A 1 11.99 1.23 -11.09
N PRO A 2 12.20 0.99 -12.40
CA PRO A 2 11.76 1.94 -13.43
C PRO A 2 10.25 2.13 -13.38
N ASN A 3 9.73 3.30 -13.77
CA ASN A 3 8.29 3.49 -13.92
C ASN A 3 7.81 2.79 -15.20
N PRO A 4 6.56 2.28 -15.22
CA PRO A 4 5.85 1.96 -16.45
C PRO A 4 5.88 3.12 -17.44
N VAL A 5 5.93 2.80 -18.73
CA VAL A 5 5.89 3.77 -19.84
C VAL A 5 4.46 4.15 -20.19
N GLY A 6 3.52 3.22 -20.03
CA GLY A 6 2.10 3.44 -20.23
C GLY A 6 1.48 4.34 -19.16
N TYR A 7 0.31 4.89 -19.49
CA TYR A 7 -0.54 5.60 -18.55
C TYR A 7 -1.76 4.75 -18.22
N TYR A 8 -2.00 4.49 -16.94
CA TYR A 8 -3.01 3.54 -16.48
C TYR A 8 -3.99 4.17 -15.49
N LYS A 9 -5.26 3.80 -15.63
CA LYS A 9 -6.34 4.22 -14.74
C LYS A 9 -6.77 3.06 -13.86
N PHE A 10 -6.80 3.28 -12.56
CA PHE A 10 -7.17 2.25 -11.60
C PHE A 10 -8.37 2.67 -10.77
N ASP A 11 -9.31 1.75 -10.56
CA ASP A 11 -10.23 1.85 -9.42
C ASP A 11 -9.68 1.03 -8.26
N VAL A 12 -9.54 1.67 -7.10
CA VAL A 12 -9.07 1.02 -5.87
C VAL A 12 -10.27 0.64 -5.01
N LYS A 13 -10.48 -0.66 -4.85
CA LYS A 13 -11.61 -1.28 -4.17
C LYS A 13 -11.15 -2.07 -2.93
N THR A 14 -12.07 -2.23 -1.99
CA THR A 14 -11.94 -3.01 -0.76
C THR A 14 -13.28 -3.67 -0.51
N ASP A 15 -13.32 -4.82 0.15
CA ASP A 15 -14.60 -5.39 0.59
C ASP A 15 -15.34 -4.40 1.51
N ILE A 16 -16.67 -4.32 1.36
CA ILE A 16 -17.54 -3.44 2.14
C ILE A 16 -17.53 -3.85 3.62
N ILE A 17 -17.42 -5.15 3.91
CA ILE A 17 -17.43 -5.69 5.26
C ILE A 17 -16.14 -5.31 6.01
N GLU A 18 -15.01 -5.28 5.29
CA GLU A 18 -13.68 -5.01 5.85
C GLU A 18 -13.25 -3.55 5.71
N LYS A 19 -14.17 -2.68 5.26
CA LYS A 19 -13.88 -1.30 4.84
C LYS A 19 -13.13 -0.48 5.90
N ALA A 20 -13.40 -0.70 7.19
CA ALA A 20 -12.73 0.02 8.28
C ALA A 20 -11.30 -0.48 8.54
N ALA A 21 -11.03 -1.78 8.37
CA ALA A 21 -9.70 -2.36 8.50
C ALA A 21 -8.82 -2.03 7.29
N ASN A 22 -9.41 -2.06 6.09
CA ASN A 22 -8.70 -1.84 4.82
C ASN A 22 -8.64 -0.37 4.39
N ALA A 23 -9.29 0.55 5.14
CA ALA A 23 -9.28 1.98 4.84
C ALA A 23 -7.86 2.55 4.75
N GLY A 24 -6.98 2.16 5.69
CA GLY A 24 -5.59 2.60 5.70
C GLY A 24 -4.80 2.10 4.50
N ALA A 25 -4.87 0.80 4.22
CA ALA A 25 -4.22 0.20 3.06
C ALA A 25 -4.66 0.87 1.74
N LYS A 26 -5.97 1.07 1.59
CA LYS A 26 -6.58 1.77 0.45
C LYS A 26 -6.09 3.21 0.33
N ALA A 27 -6.10 3.96 1.42
CA ALA A 27 -5.61 5.34 1.48
C ALA A 27 -4.14 5.44 1.06
N GLY A 28 -3.30 4.55 1.61
CA GLY A 28 -1.89 4.44 1.28
C GLY A 28 -1.65 4.19 -0.20
N LEU A 29 -2.36 3.22 -0.78
CA LEU A 29 -2.22 2.88 -2.20
C LEU A 29 -2.64 4.04 -3.10
N LYS A 30 -3.82 4.65 -2.85
CA LYS A 30 -4.30 5.82 -3.60
C LYS A 30 -3.28 6.96 -3.57
N ALA A 31 -2.76 7.29 -2.39
CA ALA A 31 -1.75 8.33 -2.22
C ALA A 31 -0.48 8.05 -3.03
N ASN A 32 -0.04 6.80 -3.15
CA ASN A 32 1.12 6.47 -3.98
C ASN A 32 0.81 6.60 -5.48
N ILE A 33 -0.34 6.08 -5.95
CA ILE A 33 -0.74 6.15 -7.36
C ILE A 33 -0.83 7.61 -7.82
N GLU A 34 -1.49 8.47 -7.06
CA GLU A 34 -1.64 9.89 -7.41
C GLU A 34 -0.32 10.69 -7.36
N ASN A 35 0.78 10.11 -6.89
CA ASN A 35 2.09 10.75 -6.85
C ASN A 35 3.08 10.13 -7.85
N CYS A 36 2.71 9.09 -8.60
CA CYS A 36 3.66 8.32 -9.40
C CYS A 36 3.89 8.86 -10.83
N GLY A 37 2.97 9.67 -11.35
CA GLY A 37 3.05 10.30 -12.67
C GLY A 37 2.75 9.39 -13.87
N TRP A 38 2.61 8.08 -13.67
CA TRP A 38 2.29 7.10 -14.72
C TRP A 38 0.90 6.46 -14.54
N ALA A 39 0.16 6.84 -13.50
CA ALA A 39 -1.18 6.34 -13.25
C ALA A 39 -2.06 7.36 -12.53
N GLU A 40 -3.37 7.15 -12.60
CA GLU A 40 -4.38 7.87 -11.83
C GLU A 40 -5.41 6.93 -11.19
N VAL A 41 -6.09 7.44 -10.16
CA VAL A 41 -7.21 6.77 -9.53
C VAL A 41 -8.51 7.34 -10.09
N VAL A 42 -9.38 6.49 -10.63
CA VAL A 42 -10.71 6.86 -11.14
C VAL A 42 -11.76 5.90 -10.61
N GLU A 43 -13.00 6.34 -10.49
CA GLU A 43 -14.12 5.49 -10.04
C GLU A 43 -14.89 4.86 -11.21
N THR A 44 -14.73 5.41 -12.43
CA THR A 44 -15.40 4.92 -13.64
C THR A 44 -14.49 5.11 -14.85
N GLY A 45 -14.46 4.11 -15.74
CA GLY A 45 -13.62 4.16 -16.94
C GLY A 45 -12.16 3.84 -16.63
N GLU A 46 -11.94 3.03 -15.60
CA GLU A 46 -10.65 2.44 -15.24
C GLU A 46 -10.20 1.41 -16.28
N ASP A 47 -8.88 1.24 -16.43
CA ASP A 47 -8.30 0.15 -17.21
C ASP A 47 -8.29 -1.16 -16.38
N TYR A 48 -8.10 -1.02 -15.07
CA TYR A 48 -8.04 -2.13 -14.12
C TYR A 48 -8.68 -1.80 -12.78
N SER A 49 -9.14 -2.84 -12.09
CA SER A 49 -9.57 -2.75 -10.70
C SER A 49 -8.51 -3.35 -9.76
N LEU A 50 -8.17 -2.63 -8.70
CA LEU A 50 -7.25 -3.08 -7.65
C LEU A 50 -8.04 -3.40 -6.39
N TRP A 51 -7.90 -4.61 -5.87
CA TRP A 51 -8.59 -5.04 -4.66
C TRP A 51 -7.61 -5.30 -3.54
N ILE A 52 -7.94 -4.80 -2.35
CA ILE A 52 -7.29 -5.16 -1.10
C ILE A 52 -8.34 -5.92 -0.28
N ASP A 53 -8.18 -7.23 -0.18
CA ASP A 53 -9.15 -8.17 0.35
C ASP A 53 -8.57 -9.01 1.50
N ALA A 54 -9.46 -9.49 2.37
CA ALA A 54 -9.20 -10.44 3.45
C ALA A 54 -8.09 -10.00 4.42
N ALA A 55 -8.23 -8.82 5.03
CA ALA A 55 -7.27 -8.38 6.05
C ALA A 55 -7.55 -9.03 7.41
N THR A 56 -6.74 -10.03 7.77
CA THR A 56 -6.66 -10.49 9.16
C THR A 56 -5.68 -9.60 9.90
N ARG A 57 -6.14 -8.98 11.00
CA ARG A 57 -5.31 -8.16 11.88
C ARG A 57 -5.43 -8.62 13.33
N ASP A 58 -4.42 -9.34 13.80
CA ASP A 58 -4.37 -9.84 15.16
C ASP A 58 -3.23 -9.18 15.96
N LYS A 59 -3.52 -8.74 17.18
CA LYS A 59 -2.49 -8.25 18.12
C LYS A 59 -2.22 -9.32 19.18
N ASN A 60 -1.02 -9.89 19.19
CA ASN A 60 -0.61 -10.91 20.16
C ASN A 60 0.70 -10.51 20.84
N LYS A 61 0.69 -10.40 22.18
CA LYS A 61 1.86 -10.02 23.00
C LYS A 61 2.60 -8.77 22.50
N GLY A 62 1.85 -7.76 22.05
CA GLY A 62 2.41 -6.51 21.54
C GLY A 62 2.66 -6.49 20.03
N ILE A 63 2.86 -7.66 19.40
CA ILE A 63 3.10 -7.79 17.96
C ILE A 63 1.77 -7.73 17.20
N VAL A 64 1.75 -6.96 16.12
CA VAL A 64 0.66 -6.94 15.14
C VAL A 64 1.02 -7.88 13.99
N HIS A 65 0.12 -8.83 13.73
CA HIS A 65 0.12 -9.72 12.59
C HIS A 65 -0.93 -9.22 11.60
N LEU A 66 -0.51 -8.90 10.38
CA LEU A 66 -1.37 -8.43 9.31
C LEU A 66 -1.20 -9.33 8.09
N GLU A 67 -2.29 -9.93 7.64
CA GLU A 67 -2.34 -10.75 6.42
C GLU A 67 -3.41 -10.18 5.50
N PHE A 68 -3.10 -10.00 4.21
CA PHE A 68 -4.09 -9.55 3.22
C PHE A 68 -3.72 -9.99 1.81
N ASN A 69 -4.72 -10.02 0.92
CA ASN A 69 -4.53 -10.23 -0.50
C ASN A 69 -4.57 -8.89 -1.25
N PHE A 70 -3.62 -8.70 -2.15
CA PHE A 70 -3.66 -7.64 -3.14
C PHE A 70 -3.92 -8.25 -4.50
N GLU A 71 -4.94 -7.77 -5.20
CA GLU A 71 -5.39 -8.34 -6.47
C GLU A 71 -5.46 -7.28 -7.57
N LEU A 72 -5.03 -7.67 -8.75
CA LEU A 72 -5.25 -6.96 -10.00
C LEU A 72 -6.34 -7.68 -10.78
N ARG A 73 -7.38 -6.94 -11.17
CA ARG A 73 -8.53 -7.47 -11.90
C ARG A 73 -8.83 -6.65 -13.15
N THR A 74 -9.55 -7.23 -14.10
CA THR A 74 -10.08 -6.49 -15.24
C THR A 74 -11.04 -5.38 -14.79
N ALA A 75 -11.20 -4.34 -15.61
CA ALA A 75 -12.19 -3.29 -15.38
C ALA A 75 -13.61 -3.86 -15.34
N THR A 76 -14.47 -3.29 -14.49
CA THR A 76 -15.89 -3.63 -14.50
C THR A 76 -16.76 -2.49 -14.01
N PHE A 77 -17.79 -2.19 -14.81
CA PHE A 77 -18.80 -1.20 -14.44
C PHE A 77 -19.73 -1.70 -13.31
N MET A 78 -19.92 -3.02 -13.18
CA MET A 78 -20.73 -3.63 -12.12
C MET A 78 -20.18 -5.01 -11.74
N GLY A 79 -19.90 -5.21 -10.46
CA GLY A 79 -19.42 -6.48 -9.91
C GLY A 79 -17.91 -6.50 -9.67
N VAL A 80 -17.35 -7.72 -9.64
CA VAL A 80 -15.92 -7.96 -9.45
C VAL A 80 -15.35 -8.43 -10.78
N GLY A 81 -14.35 -7.72 -11.31
CA GLY A 81 -13.69 -8.10 -12.56
C GLY A 81 -12.98 -9.45 -12.45
N ASP A 82 -12.56 -9.98 -13.59
CA ASP A 82 -11.81 -11.23 -13.64
C ASP A 82 -10.43 -11.04 -12.99
N LEU A 83 -10.00 -12.02 -12.20
CA LEU A 83 -8.70 -12.01 -11.55
C LEU A 83 -7.58 -12.16 -12.59
N ILE A 84 -6.68 -11.18 -12.64
CA ILE A 84 -5.48 -11.20 -13.49
C ILE A 84 -4.29 -11.70 -12.68
N LYS A 85 -4.02 -11.06 -11.53
CA LYS A 85 -2.94 -11.43 -10.60
C LYS A 85 -3.35 -11.24 -9.16
N ILE A 86 -2.73 -12.03 -8.28
CA ILE A 86 -2.88 -11.93 -6.82
C ILE A 86 -1.50 -12.01 -6.16
N LYS A 87 -1.30 -11.22 -5.11
CA LYS A 87 -0.17 -11.34 -4.19
C LYS A 87 -0.71 -11.37 -2.77
N HIS A 88 -0.34 -12.41 -2.04
CA HIS A 88 -0.57 -12.48 -0.61
C HIS A 88 0.57 -11.75 0.12
N PHE A 89 0.21 -10.93 1.10
CA PHE A 89 1.13 -10.24 1.99
C PHE A 89 0.91 -10.70 3.42
N THR A 90 2.02 -10.97 4.11
CA THR A 90 2.07 -11.25 5.55
C THR A 90 3.09 -10.31 6.17
N LEU A 91 2.67 -9.59 7.21
CA LEU A 91 3.47 -8.59 7.91
C LEU A 91 3.35 -8.80 9.41
N ASP A 92 4.50 -8.95 10.06
CA ASP A 92 4.62 -8.96 11.52
C ASP A 92 5.44 -7.74 11.96
N TYR A 93 4.88 -6.90 12.82
CA TYR A 93 5.61 -5.75 13.37
C TYR A 93 5.21 -5.45 14.82
N ASP A 94 6.13 -4.88 15.59
CA ASP A 94 5.91 -4.53 17.00
C ASP A 94 5.64 -3.03 17.11
N PRO A 95 4.37 -2.60 17.22
CA PRO A 95 4.06 -1.20 17.38
C PRO A 95 4.73 -0.55 18.60
N GLU A 96 4.91 -1.23 19.73
CA GLU A 96 5.47 -0.57 20.93
C GLU A 96 6.99 -0.41 20.83
N ALA A 97 7.70 -1.44 20.35
CA ALA A 97 9.15 -1.36 20.14
C ALA A 97 9.54 -0.48 18.93
N ASP A 98 8.65 -0.32 17.95
CA ASP A 98 8.89 0.48 16.76
C ASP A 98 8.28 1.92 16.84
N TRP A 99 7.33 2.18 17.75
CA TRP A 99 6.67 3.50 17.96
C TRP A 99 6.90 4.14 19.32
N GLU A 100 7.87 3.67 20.12
CA GLU A 100 8.17 4.12 21.50
C GLU A 100 8.31 5.66 21.69
N ASN A 101 8.32 6.46 20.62
CA ASN A 101 8.43 7.92 20.64
C ASN A 101 7.39 8.68 19.77
N VAL A 102 6.32 8.05 19.27
CA VAL A 102 5.34 8.71 18.38
C VAL A 102 4.03 8.98 19.11
N THR A 103 4.02 10.02 19.94
CA THR A 103 2.84 10.47 20.71
C THR A 103 1.95 11.45 19.96
N SER A 104 2.37 11.93 18.79
CA SER A 104 1.64 12.83 17.90
C SER A 104 2.16 12.71 16.48
N ILE A 105 1.35 13.14 15.50
CA ILE A 105 1.57 13.11 14.03
C ILE A 105 3.07 12.96 13.71
N PRO A 106 3.53 11.82 13.15
CA PRO A 106 4.94 11.51 13.19
C PRO A 106 5.73 12.54 12.39
N ASP A 107 6.81 13.03 12.98
CA ASP A 107 7.92 13.62 12.25
C ASP A 107 8.15 12.74 11.00
N ALA A 108 7.92 13.30 9.82
CA ALA A 108 7.94 12.55 8.57
C ALA A 108 9.28 11.81 8.37
N LYS A 109 10.35 12.28 9.02
CA LYS A 109 11.65 11.62 9.03
C LYS A 109 11.64 10.32 9.85
N ALA A 110 10.99 10.30 11.01
CA ALA A 110 10.83 9.11 11.84
C ALA A 110 10.00 8.05 11.11
N LEU A 111 8.87 8.46 10.51
CA LEU A 111 8.02 7.57 9.72
C LEU A 111 8.77 7.00 8.50
N THR A 112 9.50 7.85 7.77
CA THR A 112 10.33 7.40 6.64
C THR A 112 11.33 6.34 7.07
N SER A 113 12.04 6.58 8.18
CA SER A 113 13.06 5.67 8.68
C SER A 113 12.45 4.34 9.12
N TRP A 114 11.28 4.37 9.75
CA TRP A 114 10.55 3.17 10.14
C TRP A 114 10.07 2.36 8.92
N CYS A 115 9.37 2.99 7.96
CA CYS A 115 8.92 2.30 6.75
C CYS A 115 10.09 1.64 6.02
N GLN A 116 11.22 2.34 5.90
CA GLN A 116 12.44 1.79 5.29
C GLN A 116 12.96 0.58 6.08
N LYS A 117 13.02 0.65 7.42
CA LYS A 117 13.46 -0.46 8.28
C LYS A 117 12.57 -1.70 8.09
N GLU A 118 11.25 -1.55 8.10
CA GLU A 118 10.32 -2.67 7.95
C GLU A 118 10.40 -3.29 6.55
N ILE A 119 10.49 -2.48 5.51
CA ILE A 119 10.69 -2.97 4.14
C ILE A 119 11.99 -3.77 4.02
N GLU A 120 13.08 -3.30 4.63
CA GLU A 120 14.35 -4.04 4.61
C GLU A 120 14.28 -5.34 5.42
N LYS A 121 13.54 -5.39 6.53
CA LYS A 121 13.27 -6.63 7.26
C LYS A 121 12.49 -7.63 6.39
N LEU A 122 11.40 -7.17 5.75
CA LEU A 122 10.56 -8.01 4.89
C LEU A 122 11.36 -8.59 3.72
N LYS A 123 12.24 -7.81 3.10
CA LYS A 123 13.16 -8.29 2.06
C LYS A 123 14.13 -9.35 2.58
N LYS A 124 14.78 -9.08 3.72
CA LYS A 124 15.74 -10.03 4.33
C LYS A 124 15.09 -11.37 4.67
N ASN A 125 13.83 -11.33 5.08
CA ASN A 125 13.05 -12.51 5.42
C ASN A 125 12.43 -13.20 4.18
N GLY A 126 12.68 -12.71 2.97
CA GLY A 126 12.12 -13.27 1.72
C GLY A 126 10.60 -13.14 1.61
N LEU A 127 9.99 -12.25 2.40
CA LEU A 127 8.54 -12.03 2.42
C LEU A 127 8.09 -11.11 1.27
N ILE A 128 9.02 -10.32 0.73
CA ILE A 128 8.83 -9.51 -0.48
C ILE A 128 10.04 -9.64 -1.42
N ASP A 129 9.78 -9.93 -2.70
CA ASP A 129 10.84 -10.20 -3.70
C ASP A 129 11.20 -8.98 -4.56
N PHE A 130 10.55 -7.84 -4.37
CA PHE A 130 10.69 -6.70 -5.28
C PHE A 130 11.76 -5.68 -4.83
N ALA A 131 12.51 -5.19 -5.81
CA ALA A 131 13.53 -4.14 -5.63
C ALA A 131 12.88 -2.76 -5.45
N PHE A 132 12.61 -2.39 -4.20
CA PHE A 132 12.00 -1.13 -3.74
C PHE A 132 12.74 0.18 -4.11
N GLY A 133 13.84 0.11 -4.86
CA GLY A 133 14.71 1.26 -5.12
C GLY A 133 14.03 2.34 -5.98
N GLY A 134 13.19 3.19 -5.38
CA GLY A 134 12.60 4.36 -6.03
C GLY A 134 11.34 4.95 -5.38
N ALA A 135 10.59 4.19 -4.57
CA ALA A 135 9.30 4.68 -4.02
C ALA A 135 9.46 5.51 -2.72
N LEU A 136 10.38 5.12 -1.83
CA LEU A 136 10.68 5.81 -0.56
C LEU A 136 12.12 6.35 -0.51
N ASP A 137 12.75 6.53 -1.67
CA ASP A 137 14.14 6.96 -1.80
C ASP A 137 14.41 8.38 -1.28
N LYS A 138 13.36 9.16 -1.00
CA LYS A 138 13.46 10.52 -0.44
C LYS A 138 12.42 10.75 0.64
N ALA A 139 12.85 11.26 1.80
CA ALA A 139 11.97 11.65 2.91
C ALA A 139 10.83 12.58 2.46
N SER A 140 11.08 13.48 1.50
CA SER A 140 10.06 14.38 0.95
C SER A 140 8.93 13.65 0.22
N LYS A 141 9.20 12.55 -0.48
CA LYS A 141 8.14 11.74 -1.12
C LYS A 141 7.27 11.07 -0.05
N VAL A 142 7.88 10.57 1.01
CA VAL A 142 7.17 9.97 2.14
C VAL A 142 6.30 11.00 2.84
N THR A 143 6.80 12.22 3.06
CA THR A 143 5.99 13.33 3.59
C THR A 143 4.78 13.63 2.71
N THR A 144 4.96 13.69 1.38
CA THR A 144 3.85 13.91 0.44
C THR A 144 2.83 12.77 0.49
N ILE A 145 3.30 11.52 0.51
CA ILE A 145 2.43 10.33 0.64
C ILE A 145 1.68 10.38 1.97
N LEU A 146 2.38 10.61 3.08
CA LEU A 146 1.79 10.72 4.42
C LEU A 146 0.72 11.82 4.46
N ASN A 147 1.01 13.03 3.98
CA ASN A 147 0.06 14.13 3.98
C ASN A 147 -1.20 13.79 3.17
N LYS A 148 -1.07 13.05 2.06
CA LYS A 148 -2.22 12.56 1.29
C LYS A 148 -2.98 11.47 2.04
N VAL A 149 -2.28 10.51 2.66
CA VAL A 149 -2.89 9.46 3.48
C VAL A 149 -3.70 10.07 4.63
N LEU A 150 -3.18 11.12 5.29
CA LEU A 150 -3.89 11.86 6.32
C LEU A 150 -5.16 12.56 5.80
N GLY A 151 -5.22 12.92 4.52
CA GLY A 151 -6.42 13.45 3.88
C GLY A 151 -7.50 12.39 3.61
N TYR A 152 -7.13 11.11 3.61
CA TYR A 152 -8.03 9.98 3.38
C TYR A 152 -8.47 9.28 4.67
N LEU A 153 -7.64 9.33 5.72
CA LEU A 153 -7.90 8.71 7.01
C LEU A 153 -8.78 9.58 7.90
N ASP A 154 -9.40 8.96 8.90
CA ASP A 154 -10.14 9.70 9.92
C ASP A 154 -9.13 10.51 10.76
N PRO A 155 -9.35 11.82 11.01
CA PRO A 155 -8.47 12.61 11.88
C PRO A 155 -8.30 12.05 13.31
N THR A 156 -9.19 11.16 13.73
CA THR A 156 -9.15 10.45 15.02
C THR A 156 -8.39 9.12 14.98
N ASP A 157 -7.94 8.66 13.81
CA ASP A 157 -7.14 7.45 13.70
C ASP A 157 -5.79 7.62 14.44
N SER A 158 -5.41 6.58 15.18
CA SER A 158 -4.14 6.51 15.91
C SER A 158 -2.93 6.63 14.97
N ALA A 159 -1.82 7.14 15.48
CA ALA A 159 -0.54 7.21 14.74
C ALA A 159 -0.11 5.85 14.18
N GLU A 160 -0.37 4.76 14.92
CA GLU A 160 -0.10 3.38 14.47
C GLU A 160 -0.82 3.04 13.16
N LYS A 161 -2.13 3.32 13.09
CA LYS A 161 -2.94 3.09 11.88
C LYS A 161 -2.48 3.93 10.70
N GLN A 162 -2.09 5.18 10.94
CA GLN A 162 -1.60 6.08 9.89
C GLN A 162 -0.29 5.57 9.30
N ALA A 163 0.59 5.03 10.14
CA ALA A 163 1.83 4.45 9.69
C ALA A 163 1.65 3.09 8.98
N GLU A 164 0.79 2.23 9.53
CA GLU A 164 0.38 0.97 8.90
C GLU A 164 -0.17 1.24 7.48
N ALA A 165 -1.03 2.26 7.33
CA ALA A 165 -1.57 2.71 6.05
C ALA A 165 -0.47 3.09 5.03
N VAL A 166 0.54 3.86 5.47
CA VAL A 166 1.67 4.25 4.60
C VAL A 166 2.47 3.00 4.19
N LEU A 167 2.82 2.13 5.13
CA LEU A 167 3.60 0.92 4.84
C LEU A 167 2.87 0.00 3.86
N VAL A 168 1.63 -0.37 4.19
CA VAL A 168 0.82 -1.28 3.36
C VAL A 168 0.58 -0.68 1.98
N GLY A 169 0.23 0.61 1.92
CA GLY A 169 0.02 1.30 0.66
C GLY A 169 1.24 1.28 -0.25
N THR A 170 2.44 1.48 0.31
CA THR A 170 3.67 1.44 -0.47
C THR A 170 4.03 0.01 -0.90
N LEU A 171 3.76 -1.02 -0.08
CA LEU A 171 3.92 -2.42 -0.47
C LEU A 171 3.04 -2.77 -1.67
N CYS A 172 1.74 -2.44 -1.60
CA CYS A 172 0.79 -2.65 -2.70
C CYS A 172 1.22 -1.89 -3.96
N TYR A 173 1.61 -0.62 -3.82
CA TYR A 173 2.05 0.19 -4.95
C TYR A 173 3.30 -0.38 -5.62
N SER A 174 4.28 -0.85 -4.85
CA SER A 174 5.47 -1.47 -5.42
C SER A 174 5.15 -2.75 -6.18
N GLN A 175 4.20 -3.55 -5.67
CA GLN A 175 3.73 -4.75 -6.36
C GLN A 175 2.96 -4.41 -7.64
N LEU A 176 2.12 -3.38 -7.60
CA LEU A 176 1.41 -2.85 -8.76
C LEU A 176 2.40 -2.42 -9.85
N GLN A 177 3.44 -1.66 -9.48
CA GLN A 177 4.47 -1.21 -10.39
C GLN A 177 5.16 -2.40 -11.10
N SER A 178 5.46 -3.47 -10.35
CA SER A 178 6.02 -4.70 -10.93
C SER A 178 5.08 -5.33 -11.95
N TRP A 179 3.79 -5.46 -11.62
CA TRP A 179 2.81 -6.04 -12.53
C TRP A 179 2.63 -5.24 -13.81
N MET A 180 2.66 -3.90 -13.73
CA MET A 180 2.55 -3.05 -14.91
C MET A 180 3.79 -3.13 -15.82
N LEU A 181 4.98 -3.27 -15.25
CA LEU A 181 6.20 -3.52 -16.04
C LEU A 181 6.18 -4.89 -16.72
N GLU A 182 5.65 -5.92 -16.05
CA GLU A 182 5.46 -7.25 -16.64
C GLU A 182 4.44 -7.21 -17.77
N HIS A 183 3.37 -6.44 -17.57
CA HIS A 183 2.33 -6.18 -18.57
C HIS A 183 2.93 -5.61 -19.87
N GLU A 184 3.75 -4.57 -19.75
CA GLU A 184 4.38 -3.90 -20.90
C GLU A 184 5.36 -4.82 -21.65
N GLN A 185 5.83 -5.89 -20.99
CA GLN A 185 6.70 -6.90 -21.57
C GLN A 185 5.92 -8.09 -22.16
N GLY A 186 4.59 -8.09 -22.10
CA GLY A 186 3.75 -9.20 -22.57
C GLY A 186 3.87 -10.48 -21.72
N LYS A 187 4.15 -10.35 -20.41
CA LYS A 187 4.38 -11.47 -19.47
C LYS A 187 3.20 -11.75 -18.53
N TRP A 188 1.99 -11.63 -19.03
CA TRP A 188 0.76 -11.72 -18.29
C TRP A 188 -0.27 -12.46 -19.15
#